data_AF-G7YGR9-F1
#
_entry.id   AF-G7YGR9-F1
#
_cell.length_a   1.000
_cell.length_b   1.000
_cell.length_c   1.000
_cell.angle_alpha   90.00
_cell.angle_beta   90.00
_cell.angle_gamma   90.00
#
_symmetry.space_group_name_H-M   'P 1'
#
loop_
_entity.id
_entity.type
_entity.pdbx_description
1 polymer ?
#
loop_
_entity_poly.entity_id
_entity_poly.type
_entity_poly.pdbx_seq_one_letter_code
_entity_poly.pdbx_strand_id
1 'polypeptide(L)'
;MSSHEFFDFVIVGGGIAGVVCAETLCELIRPSRFGGGQSKGYDARVALISATPTVKTTVNLRRITNMIESFDVSETSVNVWSETWPGTLEIFCDTVRRLE
;
A
#
# COMPACT_ATOMS: atom_id res chain seq x y z
N MET A 1 -3.27 1.70 -29.66
CA MET A 1 -3.41 2.80 -28.69
C MET A 1 -2.99 2.24 -27.35
N SER A 2 -1.83 2.61 -26.83
CA SER A 2 -1.41 2.18 -25.49
C SER A 2 -2.35 2.83 -24.48
N SER A 3 -3.20 2.05 -23.83
CA SER A 3 -3.91 2.54 -22.65
C SER A 3 -2.86 3.02 -21.66
N HIS A 4 -2.74 4.32 -21.47
CA HIS A 4 -1.99 4.84 -20.33
C HIS A 4 -2.76 4.37 -19.10
N GLU A 5 -2.19 3.41 -18.38
CA GLU A 5 -2.74 2.96 -17.12
C GLU A 5 -2.52 4.08 -16.11
N PHE A 6 -3.61 4.76 -15.75
CA PHE A 6 -3.58 5.82 -14.74
C PHE A 6 -3.82 5.20 -13.36
N PHE A 7 -3.13 5.75 -12.36
CA PHE A 7 -3.37 5.46 -10.95
C PHE A 7 -4.12 6.63 -10.34
N ASP A 8 -5.15 6.34 -9.54
CA ASP A 8 -5.88 7.34 -8.76
C ASP A 8 -5.00 7.88 -7.62
N PHE A 9 -4.17 7.00 -7.05
CA PHE A 9 -3.30 7.33 -5.93
C PHE A 9 -1.89 6.84 -6.20
N VAL A 10 -0.91 7.71 -5.96
CA VAL A 10 0.52 7.37 -6.04
C VAL A 10 1.16 7.68 -4.71
N ILE A 11 1.74 6.65 -4.10
CA ILE A 11 2.41 6.72 -2.81
C ILE A 11 3.90 6.54 -3.07
N VAL A 12 4.71 7.49 -2.59
CA VAL A 12 6.15 7.48 -2.78
C VAL A 12 6.84 7.17 -1.46
N GLY A 13 7.54 6.03 -1.42
CA GLY A 13 8.34 5.57 -0.30
C GLY A 13 7.81 4.27 0.33
N GLY A 14 8.56 3.18 0.19
CA GLY A 14 8.28 1.88 0.83
C GLY A 14 8.63 1.80 2.32
N GLY A 15 8.66 2.94 3.02
CA GLY A 15 8.82 3.01 4.47
C GLY A 15 7.48 2.81 5.19
N ILE A 16 7.52 2.77 6.53
CA ILE A 16 6.35 2.49 7.37
C ILE A 16 5.14 3.36 7.00
N ALA A 17 5.34 4.67 6.87
CA ALA A 17 4.25 5.60 6.56
C ALA A 17 3.60 5.33 5.20
N GLY A 18 4.39 5.10 4.15
CA GLY A 18 3.87 4.84 2.82
C GLY A 18 3.19 3.48 2.71
N VAL A 19 3.76 2.45 3.34
CA VAL A 19 3.21 1.09 3.34
C VAL A 19 1.89 1.04 4.10
N VAL A 20 1.81 1.61 5.30
CA VAL A 20 0.57 1.67 6.08
C VAL A 20 -0.50 2.51 5.38
N CYS A 21 -0.10 3.61 4.72
CA CYS A 21 -1.01 4.41 3.91
C CYS A 21 -1.60 3.60 2.74
N ALA A 22 -0.76 2.87 2.01
CA ALA A 22 -1.17 2.04 0.90
C ALA A 22 -2.09 0.89 1.36
N GLU A 23 -1.71 0.19 2.43
CA GLU A 23 -2.52 -0.88 3.04
C GLU A 23 -3.90 -0.38 3.45
N THR A 24 -3.95 0.69 4.24
CA THR A 24 -5.21 1.26 4.73
C THR A 24 -6.09 1.72 3.56
N LEU A 25 -5.51 2.35 2.55
CA LEU A 25 -6.22 2.80 1.37
C LEU A 25 -6.79 1.62 0.55
N CYS A 26 -5.99 0.58 0.33
CA CYS A 26 -6.42 -0.62 -0.39
C CYS A 26 -7.57 -1.33 0.36
N GLU A 27 -7.50 -1.44 1.68
CA GLU A 27 -8.59 -1.99 2.50
C GLU A 27 -9.87 -1.14 2.45
N LEU A 28 -9.75 0.19 2.33
CA LEU A 28 -10.91 1.07 2.16
C LEU A 28 -11.54 0.94 0.75
N ILE A 29 -10.73 0.75 -0.29
CA ILE A 29 -11.18 0.60 -1.68
C ILE A 29 -11.84 -0.78 -1.90
N ARG A 30 -11.13 -1.85 -1.56
CA ARG A 30 -11.58 -3.23 -1.67
C ARG A 30 -11.32 -3.97 -0.35
N PRO A 31 -12.29 -3.96 0.57
CA PRO A 31 -12.16 -4.67 1.85
C PRO A 31 -11.87 -6.14 1.62
N SER A 32 -10.77 -6.64 2.17
CA SER A 32 -10.38 -8.05 2.04
C SER A 32 -11.19 -8.91 3.01
N ARG A 33 -12.39 -9.32 2.58
CA ARG A 33 -13.21 -10.42 3.13
C ARG A 33 -13.74 -10.35 4.58
N PHE A 34 -13.37 -9.39 5.43
CA PHE A 34 -13.89 -9.27 6.80
C PHE A 34 -14.81 -8.06 7.06
N GLY A 35 -14.93 -7.12 6.13
CA GLY A 35 -15.87 -6.00 6.22
C GLY A 35 -17.11 -6.24 5.37
N GLY A 36 -18.27 -6.50 6.00
CA GLY A 36 -19.57 -6.72 5.33
C GLY A 36 -20.17 -5.48 4.64
N GLY A 37 -19.35 -4.51 4.22
CA GLY A 37 -19.77 -3.34 3.47
C GLY A 37 -19.50 -3.54 1.98
N GLN A 38 -20.56 -3.72 1.19
CA GLN A 38 -20.45 -3.55 -0.26
C GLN A 38 -20.18 -2.08 -0.58
N SER A 39 -18.91 -1.70 -0.70
CA SER A 39 -18.55 -0.43 -1.33
C SER A 39 -18.95 -0.53 -2.80
N LYS A 40 -20.03 0.16 -3.18
CA LYS A 40 -20.43 0.33 -4.58
C LYS A 40 -19.29 1.03 -5.34
N GLY A 41 -18.51 0.26 -6.10
CA GLY A 41 -18.10 0.62 -7.45
C GLY A 41 -17.07 1.72 -7.64
N TYR A 42 -16.02 1.81 -6.80
CA TYR A 42 -14.83 2.57 -7.17
C TYR A 42 -13.66 1.61 -7.39
N ASP A 43 -13.35 1.34 -8.66
CA ASP A 43 -12.19 0.53 -9.07
C ASP A 43 -10.94 1.42 -9.09
N ALA A 44 -10.58 1.94 -7.92
CA ALA A 44 -9.39 2.79 -7.80
C ALA A 44 -8.12 1.95 -7.93
N ARG A 45 -7.14 2.49 -8.64
CA ARG A 45 -5.79 1.94 -8.71
C ARG A 45 -4.82 2.74 -7.84
N VAL A 46 -4.02 2.02 -7.07
CA VAL A 46 -2.99 2.54 -6.18
C VAL A 46 -1.62 2.09 -6.66
N ALA A 47 -0.70 3.03 -6.85
CA ALA A 47 0.71 2.76 -7.09
C ALA A 47 1.53 3.04 -5.83
N LEU A 48 2.41 2.12 -5.44
CA LEU A 48 3.45 2.34 -4.44
C LEU A 48 4.82 2.34 -5.12
N ILE A 49 5.56 3.44 -5.03
CA ILE A 49 6.93 3.54 -5.54
C ILE A 49 7.89 3.34 -4.37
N SER A 50 8.68 2.28 -4.41
CA SER A 50 9.71 1.97 -3.43
C SER A 50 11.10 2.05 -4.05
N ALA A 51 12.04 2.68 -3.36
CA ALA A 51 13.44 2.73 -3.78
C ALA A 51 14.17 1.37 -3.60
N THR A 52 13.54 0.41 -2.92
CA THR A 52 14.10 -0.92 -2.59
C THR A 52 13.12 -2.03 -2.95
N PRO A 53 13.61 -3.26 -3.24
CA PRO A 53 12.77 -4.43 -3.52
C PRO A 53 12.04 -4.97 -2.28
N THR A 54 12.19 -4.31 -1.14
CA THR A 54 11.49 -4.60 0.11
C THR A 54 10.67 -3.39 0.56
N VAL A 55 9.59 -3.67 1.28
CA VAL A 55 8.73 -2.70 1.96
C VAL A 55 8.79 -2.93 3.47
N LYS A 56 8.71 -1.85 4.25
CA LYS A 56 8.67 -1.89 5.72
C LYS A 56 7.23 -1.97 6.19
N THR A 57 6.78 -3.17 6.53
CA THR A 57 5.44 -3.43 7.06
C THR A 57 5.45 -3.40 8.58
N THR A 58 4.36 -2.93 9.17
CA THR A 58 4.12 -3.05 10.61
C THR A 58 3.48 -4.38 10.92
N VAL A 59 3.96 -5.07 11.95
CA VAL A 59 3.39 -6.35 12.42
C VAL A 59 3.21 -6.30 13.93
N ASN A 60 2.45 -7.26 14.48
CA ASN A 60 2.19 -7.37 15.91
C ASN A 60 1.63 -6.06 16.53
N LEU A 61 0.76 -5.37 15.79
CA LEU A 61 0.19 -4.09 16.23
C LEU A 61 -0.62 -4.29 17.50
N ARG A 62 -0.23 -3.56 18.55
CA ARG A 62 -0.83 -3.59 19.87
C ARG A 62 -1.18 -2.17 20.31
N ARG A 63 -2.46 -1.91 20.46
CA ARG A 63 -2.96 -0.65 21.02
C ARG A 63 -2.69 -0.62 22.53
N ILE A 64 -1.91 0.36 22.98
CA ILE A 64 -1.56 0.55 24.40
C ILE A 64 -2.53 1.53 25.04
N THR A 65 -2.84 2.62 24.34
CA THR A 65 -3.85 3.61 24.76
C THR A 65 -4.69 4.05 23.56
N ASN A 66 -5.54 5.05 23.73
CA ASN A 66 -6.28 5.62 22.61
C ASN A 66 -5.41 6.36 21.59
N MET A 67 -4.18 6.75 21.96
CA MET A 67 -3.29 7.53 21.09
C MET A 67 -1.90 6.89 20.93
N ILE A 68 -1.65 5.73 21.55
CA ILE A 68 -0.35 5.07 21.54
C ILE A 68 -0.53 3.63 21.08
N GLU A 69 0.20 3.28 20.04
CA GLU A 69 0.28 1.95 19.48
C GLU A 69 1.73 1.49 19.50
N SER A 70 1.94 0.21 19.79
CA SER A 70 3.21 -0.47 19.67
C SER A 70 3.12 -1.42 18.49
N PHE A 71 4.14 -1.49 17.67
CA PHE A 71 4.23 -2.41 16.54
C PHE A 71 5.69 -2.79 16.32
N ASP A 72 5.90 -3.96 15.73
CA ASP A 72 7.19 -4.37 15.23
C ASP A 72 7.30 -4.01 13.74
N VAL A 73 8.52 -3.87 13.24
CA VAL A 73 8.79 -3.63 11.83
C VAL A 73 9.34 -4.89 11.21
N SER A 74 8.71 -5.35 10.14
CA SER A 74 9.21 -6.45 9.30
C SER A 74 9.49 -5.92 7.90
N GLU A 75 10.58 -6.40 7.28
CA GLU A 75 10.82 -6.16 5.87
C GLU A 75 10.27 -7.31 5.04
N THR A 76 9.41 -6.99 4.08
CA THR A 76 8.75 -7.97 3.21
C THR A 76 9.08 -7.65 1.76
N SER A 77 9.23 -8.69 0.93
CA SER A 77 9.40 -8.52 -0.51
C SER A 77 8.18 -7.86 -1.15
N VAL A 78 8.41 -6.94 -2.08
CA VAL A 78 7.34 -6.28 -2.85
C VAL A 78 6.44 -7.28 -3.57
N ASN A 79 6.98 -8.41 -4.04
CA ASN A 79 6.21 -9.42 -4.77
C ASN A 79 5.12 -10.01 -3.88
N VAL A 80 5.50 -10.47 -2.69
CA VAL A 80 4.57 -11.04 -1.71
C VAL A 80 3.54 -10.00 -1.27
N TRP A 81 3.95 -8.74 -1.12
CA TRP A 81 3.04 -7.68 -0.69
C TRP A 81 2.02 -7.32 -1.77
N SER A 82 2.43 -7.29 -3.04
CA SER A 82 1.55 -7.00 -4.19
C SER A 82 0.43 -8.02 -4.39
N GLU A 83 0.65 -9.27 -3.99
CA GLU A 83 -0.34 -10.35 -4.08
C GLU A 83 -1.54 -10.15 -3.14
N THR A 84 -1.42 -9.27 -2.14
CA THR A 84 -2.46 -9.04 -1.13
C THR A 84 -3.71 -8.34 -1.71
N TRP A 85 -3.52 -7.39 -2.63
CA TRP A 85 -4.61 -6.65 -3.27
C TRP A 85 -4.51 -6.70 -4.81
N PRO A 86 -4.76 -7.88 -5.42
CA PRO A 86 -4.61 -8.07 -6.85
C PRO A 86 -5.51 -7.11 -7.63
N GLY A 87 -4.94 -6.44 -8.64
CA GLY A 87 -5.65 -5.49 -9.50
C GLY A 87 -6.02 -4.16 -8.85
N THR A 88 -5.66 -3.93 -7.58
CA THR A 88 -5.89 -2.65 -6.88
C THR A 88 -4.57 -1.96 -6.58
N LEU A 89 -3.59 -2.72 -6.10
CA LEU A 89 -2.26 -2.24 -5.77
C LEU A 89 -1.24 -2.71 -6.81
N GLU A 90 -0.41 -1.79 -7.26
CA GLU A 90 0.78 -2.07 -8.05
C GLU A 90 2.00 -1.43 -7.38
N ILE A 91 3.13 -2.15 -7.37
CA ILE A 91 4.34 -1.67 -6.70
C ILE A 91 5.46 -1.55 -7.72
N PHE A 92 6.07 -0.37 -7.77
CA PHE A 92 7.21 -0.07 -8.62
C PHE A 92 8.48 0.00 -7.76
N CYS A 93 9.52 -0.73 -8.17
CA CYS A 93 10.85 -0.59 -7.58
C CYS A 93 11.64 0.44 -8.40
N ASP A 94 11.56 1.70 -8.00
CA ASP A 94 12.24 2.81 -8.69
C ASP A 94 12.59 3.96 -7.72
N THR A 95 13.48 4.83 -8.18
CA THR A 95 14.00 5.99 -7.44
C THR A 95 13.46 7.28 -8.04
N VAL A 96 12.87 8.14 -7.20
CA VAL A 96 12.49 9.49 -7.62
C VAL A 96 13.75 10.33 -7.77
N ARG A 97 13.93 10.94 -8.94
CA ARG A 97 15.05 11.84 -9.25
C ARG A 97 14.53 13.24 -9.51
N ARG A 98 15.27 14.24 -9.05
CA ARG A 98 15.01 15.63 -9.39
C ARG A 98 15.39 15.85 -10.85
N LEU A 99 14.49 16.44 -11.64
CA LEU A 99 14.81 16.93 -12.98
C LEU A 99 15.50 18.29 -12.84
N GLU A 100 16.63 18.46 -13.52
CA GLU A 100 17.37 19.72 -13.61
C GLU A 100 16.74 20.70 -14.60
#